data_AF-A0A945IX82-F1
#
_entry.id   AF-A0A945IX82-F1
#
_cell.length_a   1.000
_cell.length_b   1.000
_cell.length_c   1.000
_cell.angle_alpha   90.00
_cell.angle_beta   90.00
_cell.angle_gamma   90.00
#
_symmetry.space_group_name_H-M   'P 1'
#
loop_
_entity.id
_entity.type
_entity.pdbx_description
1 polymer ?
#
loop_
_entity_poly.entity_id
_entity_poly.type
_entity_poly.pdbx_seq_one_letter_code
_entity_poly.pdbx_strand_id
1 'polypeptide(L)'
;MKTEISFSPAFAMATLHLGQGETAKAEAGAMMAMSSSVEIATSTQGGMLKGLKRSVLGGQSFFMNTFTATGPDAHVVVAPALPGDIITWPLTGNTVYLQSGSYLASSEAIDIDSKWGGAKTFFSKEGLFMLKCSGVGDLVVSSYGAVQAVDLAAGQSYTVDTGHMVGWNEGVSYEVKKVGNWKSTMLGGEGLVVHLTGPGRVYIQTRSPENFVDWLVPKLPTQRS
;
A
#
# COMPACT_ATOMS: atom_id res chain seq x y z
N MET A 1 18.80 0.74 -5.58
CA MET A 1 18.42 0.69 -4.17
C MET A 1 18.49 -0.76 -3.78
N LYS A 2 19.05 -1.09 -2.62
CA LYS A 2 19.04 -2.46 -2.09
C LYS A 2 18.22 -2.50 -0.81
N THR A 3 17.23 -3.39 -0.75
CA THR A 3 16.34 -3.53 0.40
C THR A 3 16.80 -4.67 1.32
N GLU A 4 16.87 -4.39 2.62
CA GLU A 4 17.10 -5.39 3.66
C GLU A 4 15.92 -5.37 4.65
N ILE A 5 15.26 -6.51 4.86
CA ILE A 5 14.08 -6.61 5.74
C ILE A 5 14.51 -7.29 7.05
N SER A 6 14.19 -6.66 8.17
CA SER A 6 14.49 -7.14 9.52
C SER A 6 13.23 -7.27 10.35
N PHE A 7 13.26 -8.13 11.37
CA PHE A 7 12.15 -8.36 12.31
C PHE A 7 10.84 -8.86 11.69
N SER A 8 10.92 -9.45 10.49
CA SER A 8 9.80 -10.20 9.90
C SER A 8 9.69 -11.59 10.54
N PRO A 9 8.46 -12.13 10.76
CA PRO A 9 7.17 -11.50 10.49
C PRO A 9 6.64 -10.61 11.64
N ALA A 10 5.49 -9.96 11.38
CA ALA A 10 4.60 -9.24 12.30
C ALA A 10 4.99 -7.82 12.76
N PHE A 11 6.29 -7.50 12.85
CA PHE A 11 6.75 -6.13 13.19
C PHE A 11 7.97 -5.76 12.35
N ALA A 12 7.88 -6.01 11.04
CA ALA A 12 9.00 -5.84 10.15
C ALA A 12 9.38 -4.36 9.95
N MET A 13 10.67 -4.12 9.70
CA MET A 13 11.21 -2.87 9.17
C MET A 13 12.04 -3.16 7.92
N ALA A 14 12.22 -2.18 7.05
CA ALA A 14 13.09 -2.28 5.88
C ALA A 14 14.18 -1.21 5.92
N THR A 15 15.43 -1.61 5.72
CA THR A 15 16.56 -0.71 5.48
C THR A 15 16.80 -0.61 3.98
N LEU A 16 16.67 0.59 3.44
CA LEU A 16 16.91 0.94 2.05
C LEU A 16 18.35 1.46 1.93
N HIS A 17 19.25 0.64 1.45
CA HIS A 17 20.64 1.02 1.19
C HIS A 17 20.74 1.68 -0.18
N LEU A 18 21.39 2.84 -0.24
CA LEU A 18 21.49 3.70 -1.42
C LEU A 18 22.94 3.91 -1.83
N GLY A 19 23.23 3.74 -3.12
CA GLY A 19 24.49 4.20 -3.71
C GLY A 19 24.59 5.72 -3.71
N GLN A 20 25.80 6.29 -3.79
CA GLN A 20 25.95 7.76 -3.87
C GLN A 20 25.19 8.33 -5.08
N GLY A 21 24.36 9.35 -4.84
CA GLY A 21 23.48 9.96 -5.83
C GLY A 21 22.21 9.15 -6.15
N GLU A 22 22.05 7.97 -5.56
CA GLU A 22 20.85 7.16 -5.71
C GLU A 22 19.70 7.69 -4.87
N THR A 23 18.49 7.55 -5.40
CA THR A 23 17.27 8.03 -4.78
C THR A 23 16.27 6.90 -4.53
N ALA A 24 15.61 6.97 -3.38
CA ALA A 24 14.44 6.17 -3.05
C ALA A 24 13.25 7.06 -2.69
N LYS A 25 12.05 6.50 -2.80
CA LYS A 25 10.81 7.18 -2.46
C LYS A 25 10.10 6.36 -1.38
N ALA A 26 9.53 6.99 -0.36
CA ALA A 26 8.78 6.28 0.68
C ALA A 26 7.53 7.04 1.13
N GLU A 27 6.54 6.31 1.63
CA GLU A 27 5.32 6.90 2.19
C GLU A 27 5.67 7.96 3.24
N ALA A 28 4.98 9.09 3.22
CA ALA A 28 5.16 10.12 4.23
C ALA A 28 4.83 9.57 5.63
N GLY A 29 5.77 9.71 6.57
CA GLY A 29 5.64 9.17 7.93
C GLY A 29 6.20 7.77 8.12
N ALA A 30 6.60 7.07 7.05
CA ALA A 30 7.20 5.73 7.17
C ALA A 30 8.67 5.73 7.63
N MET A 31 9.37 6.86 7.55
CA MET A 31 10.78 6.95 7.96
C MET A 31 10.91 6.76 9.48
N MET A 32 11.62 5.70 9.88
CA MET A 32 11.99 5.43 11.27
C MET A 32 13.38 6.01 11.61
N ALA A 33 14.35 5.87 10.70
CA ALA A 33 15.71 6.39 10.86
C ALA A 33 16.36 6.67 9.49
N MET A 34 17.43 7.46 9.46
CA MET A 34 18.28 7.61 8.27
C MET A 34 19.73 7.93 8.68
N SER A 35 20.70 7.55 7.85
CA SER A 35 22.09 7.99 7.98
C SER A 35 22.24 9.50 7.74
N SER A 36 23.32 10.10 8.23
CA SER A 36 23.66 11.51 7.95
C SER A 36 23.98 11.80 6.48
N SER A 37 24.28 10.77 5.68
CA SER A 37 24.56 10.86 4.24
C SER A 37 23.31 10.75 3.36
N VAL A 38 22.13 11.05 3.92
CA VAL A 38 20.85 11.10 3.19
C VAL A 38 20.19 12.46 3.38
N GLU A 39 19.77 13.06 2.27
CA GLU A 39 18.89 14.23 2.26
C GLU A 39 17.45 13.81 1.98
N ILE A 40 16.51 14.45 2.69
CA ILE A 40 15.07 14.26 2.52
C ILE A 40 14.44 15.46 1.82
N ALA A 41 13.73 15.20 0.73
CA ALA A 41 12.89 16.16 0.05
C ALA A 41 11.44 15.69 0.08
N THR A 42 10.59 16.44 0.77
CA THR A 42 9.14 16.22 0.72
C THR A 42 8.61 16.80 -0.57
N SER A 43 8.25 15.95 -1.53
CA SER A 43 7.67 16.37 -2.79
C SER A 43 6.17 16.10 -2.79
N THR A 44 5.41 16.99 -3.42
CA THR A 44 4.03 16.71 -3.83
C THR A 44 4.02 16.33 -5.31
N GLN A 45 4.81 15.30 -5.70
CA GLN A 45 4.72 14.78 -7.06
C GLN A 45 3.24 14.47 -7.37
N GLY A 46 2.68 15.14 -8.38
CA GLY A 46 1.25 15.04 -8.76
C GLY A 46 0.40 16.33 -8.66
N GLY A 47 0.97 17.48 -8.24
CA GLY A 47 0.30 18.79 -8.29
C GLY A 47 -0.51 19.15 -7.04
N MET A 48 -0.13 18.62 -5.87
CA MET A 48 -0.95 18.64 -4.65
C MET A 48 -0.73 19.86 -3.74
N LEU A 49 -0.11 20.95 -4.21
CA LEU A 49 -0.02 22.21 -3.43
C LEU A 49 -1.41 22.82 -3.15
N LYS A 50 -2.43 22.50 -3.97
CA LYS A 50 -3.84 22.91 -3.73
C LYS A 50 -4.62 21.96 -2.81
N GLY A 51 -4.06 20.81 -2.44
CA GLY A 51 -4.75 19.73 -1.71
C GLY A 51 -4.73 19.84 -0.19
N LEU A 52 -3.84 20.67 0.38
CA LEU A 52 -3.69 20.81 1.84
C LEU A 52 -4.97 21.36 2.51
N LYS A 53 -5.84 22.06 1.76
CA LYS A 53 -7.16 22.50 2.25
C LYS A 53 -8.25 21.42 2.21
N ARG A 54 -8.03 20.29 1.53
CA ARG A 54 -9.04 19.24 1.32
C ARG A 54 -8.75 17.95 2.11
N SER A 55 -7.50 17.71 2.52
CA SER A 55 -7.15 16.57 3.39
C SER A 55 -7.84 16.63 4.76
N VAL A 56 -8.18 17.83 5.23
CA VAL A 56 -8.89 18.07 6.50
C VAL A 56 -10.39 17.76 6.42
N LEU A 57 -10.93 17.47 5.23
CA LEU A 57 -12.36 17.28 4.95
C LEU A 57 -12.67 15.90 4.34
N GLY A 58 -12.02 14.84 4.83
CA GLY A 58 -12.42 13.46 4.51
C GLY A 58 -11.97 12.91 3.15
N GLY A 59 -10.91 13.48 2.55
CA GLY A 59 -10.30 12.98 1.31
C GLY A 59 -8.79 12.78 1.48
N GLN A 60 -8.37 11.55 1.77
CA GLN A 60 -7.00 11.18 2.11
C GLN A 60 -6.02 11.52 0.97
N SER A 61 -4.87 12.08 1.32
CA SER A 61 -3.83 12.50 0.38
C SER A 61 -2.64 11.55 0.49
N PHE A 62 -2.22 10.95 -0.63
CA PHE A 62 -1.01 10.14 -0.68
C PHE A 62 0.19 11.04 -0.88
N PHE A 63 1.04 11.11 0.14
CA PHE A 63 2.26 11.91 0.15
C PHE A 63 3.46 10.98 0.18
N MET A 64 4.53 11.41 -0.49
CA MET A 64 5.74 10.62 -0.61
C MET A 64 6.97 11.50 -0.39
N ASN A 65 7.86 11.04 0.47
CA ASN A 65 9.17 11.63 0.66
C ASN A 65 10.17 11.02 -0.32
N THR A 66 11.07 11.85 -0.82
CA THR A 66 12.20 11.45 -1.66
C THR A 66 13.46 11.52 -0.81
N PHE A 67 14.26 10.46 -0.83
CA PHE A 67 15.49 10.33 -0.07
C PHE A 67 16.63 10.15 -1.05
N THR A 68 17.63 11.02 -1.00
CA THR A 68 18.76 11.00 -1.92
C THR A 68 20.06 10.85 -1.14
N ALA A 69 20.87 9.88 -1.54
CA ALA A 69 22.18 9.65 -0.95
C ALA A 69 23.18 10.72 -1.38
N THR A 70 23.79 11.41 -0.42
CA THR A 70 24.80 12.45 -0.65
C THR A 70 26.22 11.97 -0.37
N GLY A 71 26.39 10.78 0.20
CA GLY A 71 27.69 10.20 0.54
C GLY A 71 27.64 8.68 0.69
N PRO A 72 28.75 8.06 1.15
CA PRO A 72 28.81 6.61 1.40
C PRO A 72 27.91 6.19 2.57
N ASP A 73 27.67 4.88 2.66
CA ASP A 73 26.88 4.22 3.72
C ASP A 73 25.47 4.82 3.92
N ALA A 74 24.93 5.42 2.86
CA ALA A 74 23.64 6.06 2.85
C ALA A 74 22.52 5.03 2.97
N HIS A 75 21.69 5.15 4.01
CA HIS A 75 20.54 4.30 4.20
C HIS A 75 19.37 5.02 4.87
N VAL A 76 18.16 4.53 4.56
CA VAL A 76 16.91 4.95 5.19
C VAL A 76 16.23 3.72 5.76
N VAL A 77 15.85 3.77 7.03
CA VAL A 77 15.05 2.72 7.65
C VAL A 77 13.59 3.15 7.66
N VAL A 78 12.73 2.34 7.07
CA VAL A 78 11.29 2.56 6.99
C VAL A 78 10.53 1.47 7.77
N ALA A 79 9.45 1.87 8.43
CA ALA A 79 8.56 0.99 9.17
C ALA A 79 7.08 1.26 8.78
N PRO A 80 6.25 0.21 8.61
CA PRO A 80 4.83 0.38 8.32
C PRO A 80 4.08 1.02 9.49
N ALA A 81 3.01 1.75 9.18
CA ALA A 81 2.16 2.36 10.21
C ALA A 81 1.38 1.33 11.05
N LEU A 82 1.04 0.19 10.45
CA LEU A 82 0.32 -0.90 11.10
C LEU A 82 1.23 -2.12 11.28
N PRO A 83 1.11 -2.88 12.38
CA PRO A 83 1.87 -4.10 12.59
C PRO A 83 1.65 -5.12 11.47
N GLY A 84 2.73 -5.59 10.85
CA GLY A 84 2.66 -6.66 9.87
C GLY A 84 3.99 -6.97 9.21
N ASP A 85 3.89 -7.57 8.04
CA ASP A 85 5.03 -8.01 7.25
C ASP A 85 5.43 -6.96 6.22
N ILE A 86 6.65 -7.09 5.72
CA ILE A 86 7.15 -6.37 4.54
C ILE A 86 7.62 -7.42 3.53
N ILE A 87 7.34 -7.15 2.25
CA ILE A 87 7.93 -7.87 1.12
C ILE A 87 8.60 -6.89 0.16
N THR A 88 9.58 -7.39 -0.58
CA THR A 88 10.06 -6.73 -1.78
C THR A 88 9.36 -7.34 -2.99
N TRP A 89 8.80 -6.50 -3.85
CA TRP A 89 8.18 -6.85 -5.11
C TRP A 89 8.99 -6.23 -6.26
N PRO A 90 9.95 -6.98 -6.85
CA PRO A 90 10.75 -6.48 -7.95
C PRO A 90 9.88 -6.24 -9.19
N LEU A 91 10.01 -5.07 -9.80
CA LEU A 91 9.42 -4.74 -11.09
C LEU A 91 10.51 -4.71 -12.16
N THR A 92 10.24 -5.32 -13.31
CA THR A 92 11.17 -5.43 -14.44
C THR A 92 10.65 -4.72 -15.68
N GLY A 93 9.83 -3.69 -15.50
CA GLY A 93 9.13 -2.95 -16.55
C GLY A 93 7.63 -3.26 -16.62
N ASN A 94 7.15 -4.19 -15.78
CA ASN A 94 5.74 -4.55 -15.67
C ASN A 94 4.96 -3.60 -14.75
N THR A 95 3.63 -3.70 -14.81
CA THR A 95 2.71 -2.97 -13.94
C THR A 95 2.17 -3.87 -12.83
N VAL A 96 1.97 -3.29 -11.65
CA VAL A 96 1.20 -3.88 -10.55
C VAL A 96 0.19 -2.87 -10.02
N TYR A 97 -0.87 -3.38 -9.41
CA TYR A 97 -1.86 -2.58 -8.71
C TYR A 97 -1.72 -2.83 -7.22
N LEU A 98 -1.68 -1.75 -6.43
CA LEU A 98 -1.41 -1.83 -4.99
C LEU A 98 -2.41 -0.97 -4.22
N GLN A 99 -2.93 -1.47 -3.11
CA GLN A 99 -3.72 -0.66 -2.19
C GLN A 99 -2.83 0.45 -1.60
N SER A 100 -3.33 1.68 -1.54
CA SER A 100 -2.53 2.84 -1.12
C SER A 100 -1.88 2.66 0.25
N GLY A 101 -2.58 2.05 1.21
CA GLY A 101 -2.05 1.77 2.56
C GLY A 101 -1.05 0.61 2.63
N SER A 102 -0.76 -0.06 1.51
CA SER A 102 0.26 -1.12 1.42
C SER A 102 1.55 -0.64 0.78
N TYR A 103 1.60 0.58 0.24
CA TYR A 103 2.83 1.17 -0.28
C TYR A 103 3.73 1.61 0.87
N LEU A 104 4.96 1.08 0.95
CA LEU A 104 5.94 1.52 1.94
C LEU A 104 7.05 2.35 1.31
N ALA A 105 7.72 1.82 0.29
CA ALA A 105 8.80 2.49 -0.42
C ALA A 105 9.00 1.95 -1.84
N SER A 106 9.78 2.64 -2.65
CA SER A 106 10.16 2.21 -3.99
C SER A 106 11.47 2.82 -4.46
N SER A 107 12.09 2.15 -5.43
CA SER A 107 13.15 2.74 -6.26
C SER A 107 12.63 3.98 -7.02
N GLU A 108 13.50 4.96 -7.28
CA GLU A 108 13.12 6.19 -7.99
C GLU A 108 12.38 5.92 -9.32
N ALA A 109 12.84 4.93 -10.09
CA ALA A 109 12.34 4.58 -11.42
C ALA A 109 10.97 3.89 -11.45
N ILE A 110 10.32 3.65 -10.30
CA ILE A 110 8.95 3.12 -10.25
C ILE A 110 7.96 4.29 -10.21
N ASP A 111 7.22 4.52 -11.28
CA ASP A 111 6.14 5.51 -11.32
C ASP A 111 4.95 5.04 -10.46
N ILE A 112 4.32 5.98 -9.74
CA ILE A 112 3.19 5.73 -8.85
C ILE A 112 2.04 6.65 -9.24
N ASP A 113 1.04 6.10 -9.92
CA ASP A 113 -0.17 6.82 -10.30
C ASP A 113 -1.26 6.63 -9.25
N SER A 114 -1.42 7.64 -8.40
CA SER A 114 -2.51 7.76 -7.41
C SER A 114 -3.85 8.18 -8.01
N LYS A 115 -3.85 8.62 -9.29
CA LYS A 115 -5.05 9.05 -10.00
C LYS A 115 -5.68 7.94 -10.80
N TRP A 116 -5.07 6.76 -10.85
CA TRP A 116 -5.62 5.59 -11.55
C TRP A 116 -7.05 5.30 -11.09
N GLY A 117 -7.98 5.34 -12.05
CA GLY A 117 -9.41 5.33 -11.79
C GLY A 117 -10.06 3.95 -11.76
N GLY A 118 -9.34 2.90 -12.17
CA GLY A 118 -9.93 1.60 -12.50
C GLY A 118 -10.72 0.95 -11.36
N ALA A 119 -10.42 1.28 -10.11
CA ALA A 119 -11.11 0.75 -8.94
C ALA A 119 -11.62 1.84 -7.97
N LYS A 120 -11.53 3.13 -8.34
CA LYS A 120 -11.80 4.24 -7.41
C LYS A 120 -13.18 4.17 -6.78
N THR A 121 -14.23 3.80 -7.51
CA THR A 121 -15.61 3.81 -7.00
C THR A 121 -15.89 2.72 -5.95
N PHE A 122 -15.03 1.71 -5.87
CA PHE A 122 -15.25 0.54 -5.04
C PHE A 122 -14.48 0.59 -3.73
N PHE A 123 -13.26 1.12 -3.75
CA PHE A 123 -12.40 1.25 -2.57
C PHE A 123 -12.51 2.65 -1.90
N SER A 124 -13.11 3.66 -2.57
CA SER A 124 -13.15 5.03 -2.03
C SER A 124 -14.08 5.27 -0.84
N LYS A 125 -14.92 4.30 -0.45
CA LYS A 125 -15.85 4.50 0.67
C LYS A 125 -15.17 4.47 2.03
N GLU A 126 -13.97 3.88 2.13
CA GLU A 126 -13.24 3.69 3.37
C GLU A 126 -11.90 4.46 3.44
N GLY A 127 -11.66 5.37 2.49
CA GLY A 127 -10.46 6.23 2.48
C GLY A 127 -9.24 5.65 1.77
N LEU A 128 -9.23 4.34 1.49
CA LEU A 128 -8.19 3.68 0.68
C LEU A 128 -8.48 3.80 -0.81
N PHE A 129 -7.44 3.80 -1.63
CA PHE A 129 -7.58 3.78 -3.09
C PHE A 129 -6.47 2.97 -3.73
N MET A 130 -6.63 2.64 -5.02
CA MET A 130 -5.66 1.84 -5.73
C MET A 130 -4.61 2.71 -6.40
N LEU A 131 -3.34 2.34 -6.19
CA LEU A 131 -2.18 2.83 -6.90
C LEU A 131 -1.91 1.92 -8.10
N LYS A 132 -1.56 2.54 -9.23
CA LYS A 132 -0.90 1.82 -10.33
C LYS A 132 0.60 2.10 -10.20
N CYS A 133 1.39 1.05 -10.00
CA CYS A 133 2.84 1.13 -9.89
C CYS A 133 3.47 0.47 -11.13
N SER A 134 4.38 1.16 -11.80
CA SER A 134 5.02 0.64 -13.02
C SER A 134 6.44 1.15 -13.17
N GLY A 135 7.36 0.31 -13.66
CA GLY A 135 8.75 0.72 -13.90
C GLY A 135 9.72 -0.41 -13.59
N VAL A 136 10.96 -0.05 -13.28
CA VAL A 136 12.04 -1.00 -12.98
C VAL A 136 12.61 -0.70 -11.60
N GLY A 137 12.78 -1.75 -10.79
CA GLY A 137 13.39 -1.66 -9.46
C GLY A 137 12.54 -2.32 -8.38
N ASP A 138 12.97 -2.15 -7.14
CA ASP A 138 12.28 -2.70 -5.97
C ASP A 138 11.10 -1.83 -5.55
N LEU A 139 9.90 -2.43 -5.48
CA LEU A 139 8.74 -1.90 -4.77
C LEU A 139 8.66 -2.59 -3.41
N VAL A 140 8.71 -1.82 -2.32
CA VAL A 140 8.61 -2.32 -0.95
C VAL A 140 7.17 -2.17 -0.48
N VAL A 141 6.56 -3.29 -0.10
CA VAL A 141 5.14 -3.40 0.20
C VAL A 141 4.95 -3.90 1.63
N SER A 142 4.04 -3.29 2.36
CA SER A 142 3.65 -3.71 3.71
C SER A 142 2.23 -4.25 3.77
N SER A 143 1.97 -5.11 4.74
CA SER A 143 0.64 -5.60 5.09
C SER A 143 0.25 -5.23 6.52
N TYR A 144 -1.05 -5.22 6.80
CA TYR A 144 -1.55 -5.31 8.17
C TYR A 144 -1.73 -6.79 8.54
N GLY A 145 -0.96 -7.27 9.52
CA GLY A 145 -0.80 -8.71 9.77
C GLY A 145 0.11 -9.38 8.74
N ALA A 146 -0.05 -10.69 8.59
CA ALA A 146 0.78 -11.49 7.70
C ALA A 146 0.39 -11.28 6.23
N VAL A 147 1.36 -11.36 5.33
CA VAL A 147 1.17 -11.28 3.87
C VAL A 147 1.22 -12.66 3.23
N GLN A 148 0.29 -12.94 2.33
CA GLN A 148 0.23 -14.19 1.58
C GLN A 148 0.20 -13.93 0.08
N ALA A 149 1.08 -14.63 -0.65
CA ALA A 149 1.03 -14.70 -2.10
C ALA A 149 0.06 -15.81 -2.56
N VAL A 150 -0.75 -15.51 -3.56
CA VAL A 150 -1.64 -16.44 -4.24
C VAL A 150 -1.35 -16.37 -5.74
N ASP A 151 -0.79 -17.44 -6.29
CA ASP A 151 -0.56 -17.57 -7.72
C ASP A 151 -1.80 -18.16 -8.40
N LEU A 152 -2.37 -17.42 -9.36
CA LEU A 152 -3.53 -17.83 -10.13
C LEU A 152 -3.09 -18.27 -11.53
N ALA A 153 -3.45 -19.50 -11.89
CA ALA A 153 -3.33 -19.96 -13.27
C ALA A 153 -4.30 -19.20 -14.20
N ALA A 154 -4.09 -19.31 -15.51
CA ALA A 154 -4.99 -18.70 -16.50
C ALA A 154 -6.43 -19.22 -16.32
N GLY A 155 -7.38 -18.30 -16.14
CA GLY A 155 -8.80 -18.64 -15.92
C GLY A 155 -9.13 -19.12 -14.50
N GLN A 156 -8.16 -19.29 -13.61
CA GLN A 156 -8.43 -19.61 -12.20
C GLN A 156 -8.97 -18.37 -11.49
N SER A 157 -10.12 -18.53 -10.83
CA SER A 157 -10.75 -17.46 -10.05
C SER A 157 -10.47 -17.59 -8.56
N TYR A 158 -10.38 -16.45 -7.88
CA TYR A 158 -10.20 -16.35 -6.44
C TYR A 158 -10.98 -15.15 -5.91
N THR A 159 -11.70 -15.30 -4.80
CA THR A 159 -12.52 -14.23 -4.22
C THR A 159 -11.90 -13.81 -2.90
N VAL A 160 -11.74 -12.50 -2.70
CA VAL A 160 -11.13 -11.93 -1.50
C VAL A 160 -11.99 -10.78 -1.01
N ASP A 161 -12.16 -10.65 0.30
CA ASP A 161 -12.71 -9.44 0.92
C ASP A 161 -11.83 -8.22 0.59
N THR A 162 -12.45 -7.09 0.24
CA THR A 162 -11.69 -5.90 -0.19
C THR A 162 -10.73 -5.36 0.86
N GLY A 163 -11.06 -5.45 2.16
CA GLY A 163 -10.21 -4.98 3.26
C GLY A 163 -8.97 -5.86 3.51
N HIS A 164 -8.92 -7.02 2.86
CA HIS A 164 -7.81 -7.98 2.92
C HIS A 164 -6.90 -7.95 1.69
N MET A 165 -7.14 -7.04 0.74
CA MET A 165 -6.31 -6.89 -0.44
C MET A 165 -5.03 -6.11 -0.15
N VAL A 166 -3.91 -6.56 -0.71
CA VAL A 166 -2.64 -5.82 -0.73
C VAL A 166 -2.37 -5.32 -2.16
N GLY A 167 -2.37 -6.21 -3.14
CA GLY A 167 -2.13 -5.85 -4.55
C GLY A 167 -2.08 -7.05 -5.49
N TRP A 168 -1.98 -6.81 -6.80
CA TRP A 168 -1.94 -7.87 -7.83
C TRP A 168 -1.17 -7.45 -9.08
N ASN A 169 -0.73 -8.44 -9.87
CA ASN A 169 -0.11 -8.20 -11.19
C ASN A 169 -1.12 -7.74 -12.24
N GLU A 170 -0.66 -7.02 -13.26
CA GLU A 170 -1.50 -6.55 -14.37
C GLU A 170 -2.23 -7.64 -15.17
N GLY A 171 -1.73 -8.89 -15.15
CA GLY A 171 -2.39 -10.03 -15.81
C GLY A 171 -3.64 -10.54 -15.09
N VAL A 172 -3.85 -10.15 -13.83
CA VAL A 172 -5.01 -10.56 -13.04
C VAL A 172 -6.16 -9.58 -13.31
N SER A 173 -7.22 -10.08 -13.94
CA SER A 173 -8.48 -9.34 -14.06
C SER A 173 -9.20 -9.30 -12.72
N TYR A 174 -9.95 -8.24 -12.45
CA TYR A 174 -10.69 -8.08 -11.20
C TYR A 174 -12.10 -7.53 -11.43
N GLU A 175 -13.03 -7.92 -10.57
CA GLU A 175 -14.40 -7.41 -10.54
C GLU A 175 -14.86 -7.28 -9.08
N VAL A 176 -15.25 -6.07 -8.65
CA VAL A 176 -15.76 -5.86 -7.29
C VAL A 176 -17.27 -6.12 -7.25
N LYS A 177 -17.70 -6.98 -6.33
CA LYS A 177 -19.11 -7.32 -6.08
C LYS A 177 -19.48 -7.14 -4.62
N LYS A 178 -20.77 -6.95 -4.36
CA LYS A 178 -21.33 -7.07 -3.01
C LYS A 178 -21.56 -8.53 -2.67
N VAL A 179 -21.31 -8.91 -1.43
CA VAL A 179 -21.60 -10.26 -0.95
C VAL A 179 -23.10 -10.43 -0.74
N GLY A 180 -23.74 -11.19 -1.64
CA GLY A 180 -25.16 -11.55 -1.60
C GLY A 180 -26.12 -10.37 -1.77
N ASN A 181 -27.36 -10.54 -1.29
CA ASN A 181 -28.37 -9.49 -1.31
C ASN A 181 -28.10 -8.46 -0.21
N TRP A 182 -28.59 -7.23 -0.34
CA TRP A 182 -28.39 -6.15 0.66
C TRP A 182 -28.63 -6.56 2.13
N LYS A 183 -29.54 -7.52 2.37
CA LYS A 183 -29.81 -8.11 3.69
C LYS A 183 -28.69 -9.04 4.21
N SER A 184 -28.02 -9.81 3.36
CA SER A 184 -26.90 -10.68 3.77
C SER A 184 -25.63 -9.88 4.03
N THR A 185 -25.40 -8.80 3.28
CA THR A 185 -24.27 -7.87 3.51
C THR A 185 -24.36 -7.21 4.90
N MET A 186 -25.56 -6.86 5.36
CA MET A 186 -25.76 -6.27 6.70
C MET A 186 -25.66 -7.28 7.86
N LEU A 187 -25.97 -8.55 7.64
CA LEU A 187 -26.03 -9.57 8.70
C LEU A 187 -24.77 -10.45 8.76
N GLY A 188 -24.04 -10.58 7.65
CA GLY A 188 -22.82 -11.39 7.55
C GLY A 188 -21.53 -10.64 7.86
N GLY A 189 -21.57 -9.31 7.98
CA GLY A 189 -20.38 -8.48 8.23
C GLY A 189 -19.46 -8.29 7.02
N GLU A 190 -19.63 -9.07 5.94
CA GLU A 190 -18.86 -8.89 4.71
C GLU A 190 -19.56 -7.92 3.74
N GLY A 191 -18.87 -6.83 3.41
CA GLY A 191 -19.36 -5.74 2.58
C GLY A 191 -19.16 -5.97 1.09
N LEU A 192 -17.92 -5.75 0.65
CA LEU A 192 -17.48 -5.88 -0.74
C LEU A 192 -16.42 -6.97 -0.86
N VAL A 193 -16.48 -7.71 -1.96
CA VAL A 193 -15.44 -8.68 -2.34
C VAL A 193 -14.93 -8.34 -3.72
N VAL A 194 -13.67 -8.69 -3.97
CA VAL A 194 -13.07 -8.68 -5.29
C VAL A 194 -12.96 -10.11 -5.82
N HIS A 195 -13.52 -10.33 -7.01
CA HIS A 195 -13.28 -11.54 -7.78
C HIS A 195 -12.08 -11.31 -8.68
N LEU A 196 -11.05 -12.11 -8.52
CA LEU A 196 -9.80 -12.06 -9.25
C LEU A 196 -9.75 -13.26 -10.19
N THR A 197 -9.31 -13.07 -11.43
CA THR A 197 -9.10 -14.18 -12.38
C THR A 197 -7.75 -14.03 -13.06
N GLY A 198 -6.94 -15.08 -12.94
CA GLY A 198 -5.57 -15.12 -13.46
C GLY A 198 -5.45 -15.17 -14.99
N PRO A 199 -4.23 -15.09 -15.52
CA PRO A 199 -3.00 -15.48 -14.82
C PRO A 199 -2.29 -14.34 -14.07
N GLY A 200 -1.67 -14.67 -12.93
CA GLY A 200 -0.78 -13.76 -12.21
C GLY A 200 -0.79 -13.97 -10.70
N ARG A 201 -0.01 -13.16 -9.97
CA ARG A 201 0.05 -13.21 -8.51
C ARG A 201 -0.83 -12.12 -7.89
N VAL A 202 -1.46 -12.50 -6.79
CA VAL A 202 -2.18 -11.63 -5.87
C VAL A 202 -1.51 -11.70 -4.50
N TYR A 203 -1.42 -10.57 -3.82
CA TYR A 203 -1.06 -10.50 -2.41
C TYR A 203 -2.27 -10.11 -1.58
N ILE A 204 -2.48 -10.86 -0.50
CA ILE A 204 -3.54 -10.63 0.48
C ILE A 204 -2.93 -10.54 1.88
N GLN A 205 -3.67 -9.98 2.82
CA GLN A 205 -3.24 -9.81 4.21
C GLN A 205 -4.22 -10.42 5.21
N THR A 206 -3.72 -10.84 6.36
CA THR A 206 -4.56 -11.55 7.36
C THR A 206 -5.40 -10.64 8.24
N ARG A 207 -5.16 -9.33 8.23
CA ARG A 207 -5.95 -8.34 8.98
C ARG A 207 -6.45 -7.23 8.08
N SER A 208 -7.64 -6.72 8.39
CA SER A 208 -8.25 -5.58 7.70
C SER A 208 -8.18 -4.34 8.60
N PRO A 209 -7.60 -3.22 8.13
CA PRO A 209 -7.60 -1.96 8.86
C PRO A 209 -9.03 -1.48 9.16
N GLU A 210 -9.95 -1.71 8.23
CA GLU A 210 -11.37 -1.35 8.37
C GLU A 210 -12.01 -2.16 9.49
N ASN A 211 -11.84 -3.48 9.50
CA ASN A 211 -12.37 -4.34 10.58
C ASN A 211 -11.82 -3.93 11.96
N PHE A 212 -10.57 -3.47 12.02
CA PHE A 212 -10.00 -2.95 13.26
C PHE A 212 -10.64 -1.63 13.70
N VAL A 213 -10.84 -0.70 12.76
CA VAL A 213 -11.52 0.58 13.01
C VAL A 213 -12.97 0.35 13.44
N ASP A 214 -13.72 -0.49 12.74
CA ASP A 214 -15.12 -0.81 13.05
C ASP A 214 -15.28 -1.47 14.42
N TRP A 215 -14.31 -2.29 14.83
CA TRP A 215 -14.27 -2.85 16.17
C TRP A 215 -13.94 -1.81 17.26
N LEU A 216 -13.08 -0.83 16.93
CA LEU A 216 -12.59 0.17 17.86
C LEU A 216 -13.60 1.31 18.09
N VAL A 217 -14.21 1.83 17.02
CA VAL A 217 -15.08 3.02 17.03
C VAL A 217 -16.20 2.95 18.08
N PRO A 218 -16.96 1.84 18.22
CA PRO A 218 -18.01 1.74 19.24
C PRO A 218 -17.51 1.78 20.69
N LYS A 219 -16.20 1.58 20.90
CA LYS A 219 -15.55 1.59 22.22
C LYS A 219 -14.92 2.93 22.55
N LEU A 220 -14.81 3.82 21.58
CA LEU A 220 -14.31 5.17 21.81
C LEU A 220 -15.33 5.97 22.62
N PRO A 221 -14.89 6.77 23.61
CA PRO A 221 -15.80 7.63 24.35
C PRO A 221 -16.48 8.60 23.38
N THR A 222 -17.80 8.51 23.25
CA THR A 222 -18.57 9.56 22.59
C THR A 222 -18.47 10.79 23.48
N GLN A 223 -18.02 11.94 22.95
CA GLN A 223 -18.16 13.20 23.69
C GLN A 223 -19.63 13.40 24.03
N ARG A 224 -19.99 13.15 25.29
CA ARG A 224 -21.24 13.64 25.87
C ARG A 224 -20.95 15.08 26.23
N SER A 225 -21.38 16.00 25.36
CA SER A 225 -21.53 17.41 25.70
C SER A 225 -22.55 17.60 26.81
#